data_AF-A0A356QVZ4-F1
#
_entry.id   AF-A0A356QVZ4-F1
#
_cell.length_a   1.000
_cell.length_b   1.000
_cell.length_c   1.000
_cell.angle_alpha   90.00
_cell.angle_beta   90.00
_cell.angle_gamma   90.00
#
_symmetry.space_group_name_H-M   'P 1'
#
loop_
_entity.id
_entity.type
_entity.pdbx_description
1 polymer ?
#
loop_
_entity_poly.entity_id
_entity_poly.type
_entity_poly.pdbx_seq_one_letter_code
_entity_poly.pdbx_strand_id
1 'polypeptide(L)'
;MAAIRGDGAIIGSVSGGCIEKELTEVHKKESKVGVIQRHISSEDAIRFGLPCGGALELVFEKQIDKDQIDELISALRNRKQVCRSLELSSGTTSLTLAVKGQEFEFDGRTMKKVFGPAWRLLLIGAGELSRYVAEIGLALDYDVLVCEPREHFAKTWTVKGADVVSMLPDDAVKMLARDPTSAVLALTHDPNLDDLALVEALNHDPFYVGALGSRQNHRRRCDRSEERFSRNAETDIVCR
;
A
#
# COMPACT_ATOMS: atom_id res chain seq x y z
N MET A 1 7.16 7.45 10.53
CA MET A 1 8.51 7.92 10.07
C MET A 1 8.39 9.41 9.86
N ALA A 2 9.45 10.16 10.15
CA ALA A 2 9.50 11.60 9.92
C ALA A 2 10.80 11.99 9.22
N ALA A 3 10.74 13.05 8.42
CA ALA A 3 11.88 13.67 7.79
C ALA A 3 11.99 15.13 8.25
N ILE A 4 13.21 15.59 8.52
CA ILE A 4 13.49 16.96 8.94
C ILE A 4 14.39 17.60 7.90
N ARG A 5 13.91 18.71 7.33
CA ARG A 5 14.66 19.50 6.36
C ARG A 5 15.66 20.42 7.07
N GLY A 6 16.68 20.89 6.35
CA GLY A 6 17.72 21.77 6.91
C GLY A 6 17.22 23.11 7.49
N ASP A 7 16.01 23.54 7.12
CA ASP A 7 15.33 24.71 7.69
C ASP A 7 14.44 24.39 8.91
N GLY A 8 14.47 23.14 9.39
CA GLY A 8 13.71 22.67 10.55
C GLY A 8 12.27 22.25 10.24
N ALA A 9 11.81 22.34 8.98
CA ALA A 9 10.49 21.85 8.60
C ALA A 9 10.42 20.32 8.73
N ILE A 10 9.31 19.81 9.29
CA ILE A 10 9.09 18.38 9.56
C ILE A 10 7.95 17.87 8.68
N ILE A 11 8.16 16.71 8.05
CA ILE A 11 7.14 15.96 7.33
C ILE A 11 7.01 14.57 7.97
N GLY A 12 5.78 14.13 8.20
CA GLY A 12 5.47 12.87 8.86
C GLY A 12 5.41 12.99 10.38
N SER A 13 5.27 11.85 11.05
CA SER A 13 5.12 11.75 12.49
C SER A 13 5.75 10.45 12.99
N VAL A 14 6.25 10.49 14.22
CA VAL A 14 6.65 9.29 14.96
C VAL A 14 5.75 9.10 16.18
N SER A 15 5.38 10.17 16.88
CA SER A 15 4.51 10.08 18.06
C SER A 15 3.47 11.20 18.18
N GLY A 16 3.35 12.10 17.19
CA GLY A 16 2.28 13.10 17.18
C GLY A 16 2.60 14.45 17.86
N GLY A 17 3.87 14.79 18.07
CA GLY A 17 4.31 16.18 18.33
C GLY A 17 5.34 16.37 19.45
N CYS A 18 5.44 15.42 20.38
CA CYS A 18 6.34 15.56 21.54
C CYS A 18 7.77 15.12 21.24
N ILE A 19 7.94 14.06 20.45
CA ILE A 19 9.25 13.53 20.07
C ILE A 19 9.86 14.37 18.95
N GLU A 20 9.05 14.97 18.11
CA GLU A 20 9.45 15.77 16.96
C GLU A 20 10.27 17.01 17.38
N LYS A 21 9.97 17.60 18.54
CA LYS A 21 10.78 18.69 19.13
C LYS A 21 12.14 18.24 19.65
N GLU A 22 12.27 16.97 20.03
CA GLU A 22 13.57 16.42 20.41
C GLU A 22 14.37 15.98 19.18
N LEU A 23 13.69 15.57 18.11
CA LEU A 23 14.34 15.28 16.82
C LEU A 23 15.01 16.54 16.23
N THR A 24 14.52 17.75 16.51
CA THR A 24 15.26 18.98 16.15
C THR A 24 16.58 19.14 16.93
N GLU A 25 16.69 18.60 18.15
CA GLU A 25 17.96 18.58 18.88
C GLU A 25 18.93 17.52 18.32
N VAL A 26 18.41 16.45 17.71
CA VAL A 26 19.23 15.49 16.94
C VAL A 26 19.96 16.17 15.81
N HIS A 27 19.34 17.18 15.17
CA HIS A 27 19.99 17.97 14.12
C HIS A 27 21.32 18.57 14.58
N LYS A 28 21.47 18.90 15.87
CA LYS A 28 22.71 19.45 16.45
C LYS A 28 23.80 18.42 16.75
N LYS A 29 23.48 17.13 16.78
CA LYS A 29 24.48 16.06 17.02
C LYS A 29 25.47 15.94 15.86
N GLU A 30 26.74 15.67 16.12
CA GLU A 30 27.74 15.48 15.04
C GLU A 30 27.57 14.14 14.31
N SER A 31 27.03 13.12 14.98
CA SER A 31 26.87 11.78 14.41
C SER A 31 25.94 11.78 13.19
N LYS A 32 26.38 11.10 12.11
CA LYS A 32 25.58 10.90 10.90
C LYS A 32 24.41 9.94 11.12
N VAL A 33 24.59 8.94 11.98
CA VAL A 33 23.59 7.93 12.33
C VAL A 33 23.62 7.72 13.85
N GLY A 34 22.49 7.36 14.45
CA GLY A 34 22.44 6.96 15.85
C GLY A 34 21.06 6.51 16.30
N VAL A 35 21.00 6.05 17.56
CA VAL A 35 19.77 5.60 18.22
C VAL A 35 19.46 6.54 19.38
N ILE A 36 18.18 6.82 19.57
CA ILE A 36 17.65 7.51 20.75
C ILE A 36 16.67 6.56 21.40
N GLN A 37 16.99 6.13 22.61
CA GLN A 37 16.09 5.31 23.41
C GLN A 37 15.32 6.23 24.37
N ARG A 38 14.01 6.05 24.44
CA ARG A 38 13.15 6.75 25.40
C ARG A 38 12.28 5.76 26.13
N HIS A 39 12.41 5.74 27.45
CA HIS A 39 11.41 5.11 28.31
C HIS A 39 10.23 6.06 28.44
N ILE A 40 9.06 5.61 28.01
CA ILE A 40 7.80 6.33 28.12
C ILE A 40 7.13 5.83 29.40
N SER A 41 7.08 6.71 30.40
CA SER A 41 6.41 6.41 31.67
C SER A 41 4.90 6.20 31.46
N SER A 42 4.23 5.55 32.42
CA SER A 42 2.78 5.32 32.36
C SER A 42 1.97 6.63 32.31
N GLU A 43 2.43 7.67 33.00
CA GLU A 43 1.80 9.00 33.00
C GLU A 43 2.00 9.71 31.65
N ASP A 44 3.18 9.58 31.05
CA ASP A 44 3.48 10.09 29.73
C ASP A 44 2.67 9.35 28.64
N ALA A 45 2.54 8.03 28.73
CA ALA A 45 1.78 7.22 27.78
C ALA A 45 0.32 7.67 27.65
N ILE A 46 -0.34 7.96 28.79
CA ILE A 46 -1.72 8.48 28.84
C ILE A 46 -1.79 9.90 28.25
N ARG A 47 -0.80 10.75 28.55
CA ARG A 47 -0.74 12.12 28.01
C ARG A 47 -0.47 12.17 26.51
N PHE A 48 0.20 11.15 25.96
CA PHE A 48 0.63 11.07 24.57
C PHE A 48 -0.21 10.11 23.71
N GLY A 49 -1.33 9.58 24.24
CA GLY A 49 -2.22 8.70 23.49
C GLY A 49 -1.59 7.37 23.08
N LEU A 50 -0.54 6.94 23.78
CA LEU A 50 0.10 5.66 23.56
C LEU A 50 -0.57 4.62 24.48
N PRO A 51 -1.17 3.56 23.92
CA PRO A 51 -2.02 2.63 24.68
C PRO A 51 -1.25 1.74 25.68
N CYS A 52 0.09 1.76 25.64
CA CYS A 52 0.94 0.95 26.48
C CYS A 52 2.16 1.75 26.93
N GLY A 53 2.40 1.83 28.24
CA GLY A 53 3.71 2.25 28.76
C GLY A 53 4.79 1.32 28.19
N GLY A 54 5.91 1.88 27.74
CA GLY A 54 6.93 1.13 26.99
C GLY A 54 8.16 1.95 26.67
N ALA A 55 9.12 1.36 25.96
CA ALA A 55 10.30 2.07 25.45
C ALA A 55 10.19 2.26 23.93
N LEU A 56 10.55 3.45 23.44
CA LEU A 56 10.65 3.76 22.02
C LEU A 56 12.12 3.93 21.63
N GLU A 57 12.52 3.25 20.57
CA GLU A 57 13.83 3.40 19.95
C GLU A 57 13.69 4.12 18.61
N LEU A 58 14.46 5.19 18.45
CA LEU A 58 14.46 6.01 17.24
C LEU A 58 15.82 5.94 16.59
N VAL A 59 15.88 5.32 15.42
CA VAL A 59 17.04 5.40 14.55
C VAL A 59 16.94 6.68 13.72
N PHE A 60 17.98 7.51 13.75
CA PHE A 60 18.07 8.69 12.91
C PHE A 60 19.24 8.58 11.93
N GLU A 61 19.06 9.19 10.76
CA GLU A 61 20.07 9.28 9.71
C GLU A 61 20.15 10.73 9.21
N LYS A 62 21.36 11.19 8.92
CA LYS A 62 21.65 12.50 8.32
C LYS A 62 22.38 12.31 7.01
N GLN A 63 22.31 13.33 6.15
CA GLN A 63 22.99 13.33 4.84
C GLN A 63 22.67 12.05 4.07
N ILE A 64 21.37 11.76 3.96
CA ILE A 64 20.88 10.59 3.24
C ILE A 64 21.28 10.72 1.77
N ASP A 65 21.82 9.64 1.21
CA ASP A 65 22.20 9.57 -0.20
C ASP A 65 20.95 9.74 -1.09
N LYS A 66 20.94 10.83 -1.87
CA LYS A 66 19.83 11.15 -2.76
C LYS A 66 19.65 10.08 -3.83
N ASP A 67 20.74 9.56 -4.38
CA ASP A 67 20.68 8.61 -5.49
C ASP A 67 20.04 7.28 -5.04
N GLN A 68 20.33 6.84 -3.80
CA GLN A 68 19.62 5.71 -3.21
C GLN A 68 18.13 6.00 -2.95
N ILE A 69 17.77 7.21 -2.55
CA ILE A 69 16.35 7.56 -2.39
C ILE A 69 15.63 7.58 -3.74
N ASP A 70 16.27 8.11 -4.78
CA ASP A 70 15.72 8.10 -6.14
C ASP A 70 15.59 6.66 -6.69
N GLU A 71 16.57 5.79 -6.42
CA GLU A 71 16.51 4.35 -6.73
C GLU A 71 15.34 3.66 -6.03
N LEU A 72 15.19 3.91 -4.72
CA LEU A 72 14.08 3.37 -3.93
C LEU A 72 12.73 3.83 -4.49
N ILE A 73 12.55 5.14 -4.70
CA ILE A 73 11.31 5.71 -5.27
C ILE A 73 11.02 5.10 -6.64
N SER A 74 12.03 4.96 -7.50
CA SER A 74 11.89 4.32 -8.81
C SER A 74 11.42 2.88 -8.69
N ALA A 75 12.00 2.09 -7.78
CA ALA A 75 11.58 0.72 -7.54
C ALA A 75 10.11 0.64 -7.06
N LEU A 76 9.70 1.50 -6.13
CA LEU A 76 8.33 1.56 -5.63
C LEU A 76 7.34 1.98 -6.74
N ARG A 77 7.69 2.95 -7.58
CA ARG A 77 6.87 3.34 -8.75
C ARG A 77 6.72 2.21 -9.76
N ASN A 78 7.77 1.39 -9.92
CA ASN A 78 7.75 0.18 -10.73
C ASN A 78 7.15 -1.04 -9.98
N ARG A 79 6.44 -0.79 -8.88
CA ARG A 79 5.72 -1.79 -8.10
C ARG A 79 6.58 -2.92 -7.54
N LYS A 80 7.83 -2.63 -7.21
CA LYS A 80 8.76 -3.57 -6.55
C LYS A 80 8.81 -3.28 -5.05
N GLN A 81 8.88 -4.33 -4.25
CA GLN A 81 9.21 -4.23 -2.83
C GLN A 81 10.73 -4.23 -2.65
N VAL A 82 11.23 -3.34 -1.80
CA VAL A 82 12.66 -3.14 -1.56
C VAL A 82 12.94 -3.19 -0.07
N CYS A 83 13.94 -3.98 0.32
CA CYS A 83 14.52 -3.93 1.65
C CYS A 83 15.69 -2.94 1.65
N ARG A 84 15.61 -1.94 2.52
CA ARG A 84 16.73 -1.07 2.84
C ARG A 84 17.40 -1.55 4.12
N SER A 85 18.70 -1.80 4.05
CA SER A 85 19.52 -2.15 5.21
C SER A 85 20.43 -0.98 5.59
N LEU A 86 20.54 -0.68 6.88
CA LEU A 86 21.41 0.34 7.46
C LEU A 86 22.29 -0.32 8.54
N GLU A 87 23.60 -0.23 8.41
CA GLU A 87 24.54 -0.57 9.50
C GLU A 87 24.87 0.70 10.31
N LEU A 88 24.57 0.69 11.62
CA LEU A 88 24.64 1.88 12.47
C LEU A 88 26.09 2.34 12.74
N SER A 89 27.04 1.41 12.83
CA SER A 89 28.44 1.73 13.15
C SER A 89 29.13 2.51 12.04
N SER A 90 28.80 2.19 10.78
CA SER A 90 29.39 2.81 9.59
C SER A 90 28.48 3.85 8.94
N GLY A 91 27.17 3.76 9.18
CA GLY A 91 26.16 4.52 8.46
C GLY A 91 25.99 4.05 7.00
N THR A 92 26.51 2.87 6.67
CA THR A 92 26.43 2.30 5.33
C THR A 92 25.02 1.79 5.05
N THR A 93 24.53 2.05 3.84
CA THR A 93 23.16 1.70 3.45
C THR A 93 23.15 0.92 2.13
N SER A 94 22.22 0.00 2.01
CA SER A 94 22.04 -0.80 0.79
C SER A 94 20.57 -1.05 0.51
N LEU A 95 20.24 -1.24 -0.77
CA LEU A 95 18.92 -1.58 -1.25
C LEU A 95 18.98 -2.95 -1.93
N THR A 96 18.05 -3.83 -1.58
CA THR A 96 17.87 -5.13 -2.25
C THR A 96 16.39 -5.33 -2.53
N LEU A 97 16.04 -6.16 -3.51
CA LEU A 97 14.66 -6.61 -3.64
C LEU A 97 14.25 -7.34 -2.35
N ALA A 98 13.06 -7.04 -1.85
CA ALA A 98 12.53 -7.69 -0.66
C ALA A 98 12.08 -9.12 -1.01
N VAL A 99 12.22 -10.03 -0.04
CA VAL A 99 11.62 -11.37 -0.16
C VAL A 99 10.17 -11.35 0.33
N LYS A 100 9.34 -12.29 -0.16
CA LYS A 100 7.92 -12.37 0.23
C LYS A 100 7.81 -12.54 1.75
N GLY A 101 6.99 -11.72 2.39
CA GLY A 101 6.78 -11.75 3.85
C GLY A 101 7.95 -11.21 4.67
N GLN A 102 8.93 -10.55 4.05
CA GLN A 102 9.98 -9.88 4.81
C GLN A 102 9.40 -8.75 5.65
N GLU A 103 9.72 -8.76 6.94
CA GLU A 103 9.27 -7.74 7.89
C GLU A 103 10.42 -6.81 8.29
N PHE A 104 10.08 -5.82 9.11
CA PHE A 104 11.07 -4.95 9.73
C PHE A 104 11.93 -5.74 10.73
N GLU A 105 13.25 -5.52 10.70
CA GLU A 105 14.19 -6.12 11.64
C GLU A 105 15.14 -5.06 12.20
N PHE A 106 15.43 -5.15 13.50
CA PHE A 106 16.45 -4.34 14.14
C PHE A 106 17.11 -5.14 15.28
N ASP A 107 18.44 -5.29 15.22
CA ASP A 107 19.23 -6.05 16.20
C ASP A 107 20.16 -5.15 17.07
N GLY A 108 19.96 -3.83 17.01
CA GLY A 108 20.82 -2.85 17.67
C GLY A 108 22.05 -2.44 16.86
N ARG A 109 22.42 -3.18 15.81
CA ARG A 109 23.55 -2.89 14.92
C ARG A 109 23.10 -2.62 13.48
N THR A 110 22.12 -3.38 12.99
CA THR A 110 21.61 -3.32 11.64
C THR A 110 20.10 -3.13 11.68
N MET A 111 19.61 -2.13 10.95
CA MET A 111 18.18 -1.93 10.72
C MET A 111 17.83 -2.33 9.29
N LYS A 112 16.89 -3.26 9.13
CA LYS A 112 16.30 -3.60 7.84
C LYS A 112 14.85 -3.14 7.81
N LYS A 113 14.51 -2.35 6.81
CA LYS A 113 13.17 -1.83 6.60
C LYS A 113 12.69 -2.15 5.19
N VAL A 114 11.54 -2.79 5.10
CA VAL A 114 10.88 -3.07 3.83
C VAL A 114 9.99 -1.89 3.44
N PHE A 115 10.11 -1.49 2.18
CA PHE A 115 9.28 -0.50 1.53
C PHE A 115 8.53 -1.19 0.40
N GLY A 116 7.22 -0.99 0.36
CA GLY A 116 6.35 -1.48 -0.70
C GLY A 116 5.81 -0.33 -1.54
N PRO A 117 5.33 -0.62 -2.75
CA PRO A 117 4.61 0.36 -3.55
C PRO A 117 3.30 0.74 -2.85
N ALA A 118 2.67 1.84 -3.30
CA ALA A 118 1.33 2.19 -2.86
C ALA A 118 0.38 0.99 -3.09
N TRP A 119 -0.54 0.80 -2.15
CA TRP A 119 -1.56 -0.23 -2.33
C TRP A 119 -2.52 0.22 -3.41
N ARG A 120 -2.88 -0.68 -4.33
CA ARG A 120 -3.66 -0.33 -5.50
C ARG A 120 -5.05 -0.93 -5.42
N LEU A 121 -6.05 -0.14 -5.78
CA LEU A 121 -7.44 -0.57 -5.85
C LEU A 121 -7.94 -0.41 -7.28
N LEU A 122 -8.16 -1.53 -7.98
CA LEU A 122 -8.75 -1.54 -9.32
C LEU A 122 -10.25 -1.84 -9.21
N LEU A 123 -11.07 -0.82 -9.46
CA LEU A 123 -12.53 -0.92 -9.47
C LEU A 123 -13.01 -1.21 -10.89
N ILE A 124 -13.82 -2.24 -11.06
CA ILE A 124 -14.44 -2.55 -12.35
C ILE A 124 -15.81 -1.88 -12.38
N GLY A 125 -15.98 -0.97 -13.33
CA GLY A 125 -17.18 -0.14 -13.52
C GLY A 125 -17.08 1.25 -12.92
N ALA A 126 -17.53 2.25 -13.67
CA ALA A 126 -17.66 3.64 -13.21
C ALA A 126 -19.08 3.94 -12.70
N GLY A 127 -19.61 3.09 -11.81
CA GLY A 127 -20.94 3.26 -11.20
C GLY A 127 -20.91 4.11 -9.92
N GLU A 128 -22.08 4.42 -9.36
CA GLU A 128 -22.20 5.19 -8.11
C GLU A 128 -21.51 4.51 -6.93
N LEU A 129 -21.60 3.18 -6.81
CA LEU A 129 -20.91 2.45 -5.74
C LEU A 129 -19.40 2.57 -5.86
N SER A 130 -18.85 2.44 -7.07
CA SER A 130 -17.42 2.67 -7.32
C SER A 130 -16.99 4.07 -6.88
N ARG A 131 -17.86 5.09 -7.02
CA ARG A 131 -17.57 6.46 -6.57
C ARG A 131 -17.26 6.51 -5.07
N TYR A 132 -18.14 5.92 -4.25
CA TYR A 132 -17.94 5.88 -2.80
C TYR A 132 -16.73 5.04 -2.39
N VAL A 133 -16.53 3.90 -3.04
CA VAL A 133 -15.37 3.04 -2.78
C VAL A 133 -14.07 3.76 -3.15
N ALA A 134 -14.05 4.51 -4.26
CA ALA A 134 -12.90 5.30 -4.67
C ALA A 134 -12.57 6.40 -3.65
N GLU A 135 -13.59 7.14 -3.16
CA GLU A 135 -13.40 8.16 -2.13
C GLU A 135 -12.82 7.58 -0.84
N ILE A 136 -13.31 6.41 -0.40
CA ILE A 136 -12.78 5.69 0.77
C ILE A 136 -11.34 5.21 0.49
N GLY A 137 -11.09 4.62 -0.68
CA GLY A 137 -9.77 4.12 -1.06
C GLY A 137 -8.72 5.25 -1.07
N LEU A 138 -9.04 6.38 -1.68
CA LEU A 138 -8.18 7.57 -1.70
C LEU A 138 -7.93 8.12 -0.29
N ALA A 139 -8.96 8.15 0.57
CA ALA A 139 -8.80 8.58 1.96
C ALA A 139 -7.89 7.64 2.78
N LEU A 140 -7.77 6.38 2.36
CA LEU A 140 -6.88 5.37 2.94
C LEU A 140 -5.51 5.29 2.22
N ASP A 141 -5.20 6.24 1.34
CA ASP A 141 -3.94 6.34 0.57
C ASP A 141 -3.72 5.19 -0.44
N TYR A 142 -4.81 4.59 -0.94
CA TYR A 142 -4.74 3.70 -2.10
C TYR A 142 -4.55 4.48 -3.40
N ASP A 143 -3.76 3.91 -4.30
CA ASP A 143 -3.75 4.24 -5.72
C ASP A 143 -5.01 3.64 -6.36
N VAL A 144 -6.03 4.47 -6.63
CA VAL A 144 -7.34 4.01 -7.11
C VAL A 144 -7.44 4.17 -8.63
N LEU A 145 -7.76 3.07 -9.31
CA LEU A 145 -8.01 3.04 -10.75
C LEU A 145 -9.41 2.50 -11.02
N VAL A 146 -10.09 3.06 -12.01
CA VAL A 146 -11.44 2.63 -12.42
C VAL A 146 -11.40 2.13 -13.85
N CYS A 147 -11.63 0.84 -14.04
CA CYS A 147 -11.77 0.23 -15.35
C CYS A 147 -13.19 0.39 -15.86
N GLU A 148 -13.40 1.22 -16.88
CA GLU A 148 -14.69 1.41 -17.52
C GLU A 148 -14.51 1.51 -19.04
N PRO A 149 -14.63 0.40 -19.78
CA PRO A 149 -14.50 0.41 -21.24
C PRO A 149 -15.67 1.11 -21.95
N ARG A 150 -16.81 1.31 -21.28
CA ARG A 150 -17.99 1.92 -21.90
C ARG A 150 -17.89 3.43 -21.77
N GLU A 151 -17.54 4.08 -22.87
CA GLU A 151 -17.26 5.53 -22.95
C GLU A 151 -18.32 6.42 -22.28
N HIS A 152 -19.60 6.09 -22.41
CA HIS A 152 -20.71 6.85 -21.82
C HIS A 152 -20.66 6.86 -20.29
N PHE A 153 -20.28 5.75 -19.66
CA PHE A 153 -20.12 5.68 -18.20
C PHE A 153 -18.79 6.33 -17.77
N ALA A 154 -17.71 6.08 -18.51
CA ALA A 154 -16.40 6.68 -18.22
C ALA A 154 -16.45 8.22 -18.18
N LYS A 155 -17.19 8.85 -19.09
CA LYS A 155 -17.38 10.32 -19.14
C LYS A 155 -18.12 10.91 -17.93
N THR A 156 -18.88 10.10 -17.19
CA THR A 156 -19.61 10.55 -15.99
C THR A 156 -18.76 10.50 -14.72
N TRP A 157 -17.55 9.95 -14.80
CA TRP A 157 -16.66 9.83 -13.66
C TRP A 157 -16.12 11.19 -13.23
N THR A 158 -16.20 11.48 -11.94
CA THR A 158 -15.89 12.82 -11.38
C THR A 158 -15.00 12.79 -10.14
N VAL A 159 -14.63 11.60 -9.64
CA VAL A 159 -13.78 11.48 -8.44
C VAL A 159 -12.35 11.87 -8.78
N LYS A 160 -11.89 12.99 -8.21
CA LYS A 160 -10.52 13.46 -8.39
C LYS A 160 -9.55 12.52 -7.69
N GLY A 161 -8.47 12.16 -8.39
CA GLY A 161 -7.44 11.25 -7.88
C GLY A 161 -7.69 9.77 -8.14
N ALA A 162 -8.88 9.40 -8.65
CA ALA A 162 -9.17 8.05 -9.12
C ALA A 162 -9.25 8.05 -10.64
N ASP A 163 -8.18 7.59 -11.30
CA ASP A 163 -8.06 7.67 -12.75
C ASP A 163 -8.90 6.59 -13.44
N VAL A 164 -9.56 6.97 -14.54
CA VAL A 164 -10.34 6.02 -15.36
C VAL A 164 -9.45 5.46 -16.45
N VAL A 165 -9.40 4.13 -16.52
CA VAL A 165 -8.76 3.39 -17.61
C VAL A 165 -9.82 2.80 -18.53
N SER A 166 -9.73 3.16 -19.82
CA SER A 166 -10.62 2.64 -20.86
C SER A 166 -10.04 1.37 -21.48
N MET A 167 -9.92 0.32 -20.66
CA MET A 167 -9.41 -1.01 -21.05
C MET A 167 -10.50 -2.06 -20.85
N LEU A 168 -10.35 -3.23 -21.49
CA LEU A 168 -11.13 -4.39 -21.07
C LEU A 168 -10.68 -4.83 -19.67
N PRO A 169 -11.59 -5.37 -18.84
CA PRO A 169 -11.26 -5.64 -17.43
C PRO A 169 -10.15 -6.66 -17.21
N ASP A 170 -10.05 -7.69 -18.06
CA ASP A 170 -8.96 -8.67 -17.98
C ASP A 170 -7.60 -8.05 -18.33
N ASP A 171 -7.53 -7.21 -19.38
CA ASP A 171 -6.32 -6.47 -19.70
C ASP A 171 -5.92 -5.50 -18.59
N ALA A 172 -6.89 -4.80 -18.00
CA ALA A 172 -6.65 -3.92 -16.86
C ALA A 172 -6.06 -4.67 -15.68
N VAL A 173 -6.57 -5.86 -15.35
CA VAL A 173 -6.03 -6.70 -14.27
C VAL A 173 -4.59 -7.12 -14.58
N LYS A 174 -4.32 -7.68 -15.77
CA LYS A 174 -2.98 -8.13 -16.19
C LYS A 174 -1.93 -7.02 -16.08
N MET A 175 -2.30 -5.82 -16.49
CA MET A 175 -1.38 -4.69 -16.58
C MET A 175 -1.23 -3.94 -15.26
N LEU A 176 -2.30 -3.84 -14.48
CA LEU A 176 -2.38 -2.86 -13.40
C LEU A 176 -2.53 -3.47 -12.01
N ALA A 177 -3.04 -4.69 -11.85
CA ALA A 177 -3.49 -5.19 -10.55
C ALA A 177 -3.19 -6.68 -10.29
N ARG A 178 -2.03 -7.17 -10.73
CA ARG A 178 -1.64 -8.60 -10.66
C ARG A 178 -0.75 -8.99 -9.47
N ASP A 179 -0.47 -8.08 -8.56
CA ASP A 179 0.55 -8.28 -7.52
C ASP A 179 -0.03 -8.21 -6.09
N PRO A 180 0.72 -8.67 -5.07
CA PRO A 180 0.21 -8.81 -3.71
C PRO A 180 -0.12 -7.52 -2.95
N THR A 181 0.03 -6.34 -3.54
CA THR A 181 -0.49 -5.09 -2.93
C THR A 181 -1.57 -4.46 -3.81
N SER A 182 -2.17 -5.24 -4.70
CA SER A 182 -3.30 -4.86 -5.53
C SER A 182 -4.57 -5.54 -5.05
N ALA A 183 -5.70 -4.84 -5.14
CA ALA A 183 -7.02 -5.37 -4.90
C ALA A 183 -7.91 -5.11 -6.12
N VAL A 184 -8.69 -6.11 -6.52
CA VAL A 184 -9.63 -6.04 -7.65
C VAL A 184 -11.05 -6.15 -7.12
N LEU A 185 -11.89 -5.17 -7.44
CA LEU A 185 -13.28 -5.09 -7.00
C LEU A 185 -14.21 -4.99 -8.21
N ALA A 186 -14.96 -6.06 -8.45
CA ALA A 186 -16.02 -6.08 -9.46
C ALA A 186 -17.30 -5.44 -8.88
N LEU A 187 -17.58 -4.21 -9.28
CA LEU A 187 -18.69 -3.40 -8.76
C LEU A 187 -19.72 -3.08 -9.84
N THR A 188 -19.65 -3.72 -11.00
CA THR A 188 -20.62 -3.51 -12.07
C THR A 188 -21.91 -4.29 -11.80
N HIS A 189 -22.93 -3.98 -12.59
CA HIS A 189 -24.11 -4.85 -12.75
C HIS A 189 -24.07 -5.64 -14.07
N ASP A 190 -22.93 -5.66 -14.75
CA ASP A 190 -22.72 -6.30 -16.05
C ASP A 190 -21.83 -7.55 -15.86
N PRO A 191 -22.42 -8.76 -15.83
CA PRO A 191 -21.67 -10.00 -15.67
C PRO A 191 -20.53 -10.18 -16.66
N ASN A 192 -20.64 -9.62 -17.87
CA ASN A 192 -19.58 -9.78 -18.87
C ASN A 192 -18.30 -9.06 -18.46
N LEU A 193 -18.40 -7.90 -17.82
CA LEU A 193 -17.24 -7.14 -17.36
C LEU A 193 -16.69 -7.70 -16.05
N ASP A 194 -17.58 -7.99 -15.09
CA ASP A 194 -17.20 -8.55 -13.80
C ASP A 194 -16.48 -9.89 -13.98
N ASP A 195 -17.06 -10.81 -14.74
CA ASP A 195 -16.51 -12.16 -14.88
C ASP A 195 -15.14 -12.13 -15.56
N LEU A 196 -14.91 -11.24 -16.55
CA LEU A 196 -13.59 -11.07 -17.18
C LEU A 196 -12.53 -10.64 -16.17
N ALA A 197 -12.84 -9.65 -15.33
CA ALA A 197 -11.90 -9.17 -14.33
C ALA A 197 -11.60 -10.21 -13.26
N LEU A 198 -12.65 -10.86 -12.73
CA LEU A 198 -12.53 -11.80 -11.61
C LEU A 198 -11.78 -13.06 -12.03
N VAL A 199 -12.11 -13.60 -13.20
CA VAL A 199 -11.40 -14.76 -13.75
C VAL A 199 -9.93 -14.43 -13.94
N GLU A 200 -9.61 -13.28 -14.52
CA GLU A 200 -8.22 -12.90 -14.71
C GLU A 200 -7.50 -12.68 -13.38
N ALA A 201 -8.13 -12.00 -12.42
CA ALA A 201 -7.53 -11.69 -11.12
C ALA A 201 -7.21 -12.96 -10.32
N LEU A 202 -8.03 -14.01 -10.45
CA LEU A 202 -7.77 -15.30 -9.81
C LEU A 202 -6.54 -16.04 -10.36
N ASN A 203 -6.10 -15.74 -11.59
CA ASN A 203 -4.89 -16.32 -12.16
C ASN A 203 -3.60 -15.64 -11.66
N HIS A 204 -3.72 -14.60 -10.83
CA HIS A 204 -2.60 -13.86 -10.25
C HIS A 204 -2.65 -13.93 -8.71
N ASP A 205 -1.76 -13.19 -8.02
CA ASP A 205 -1.68 -13.15 -6.55
C ASP A 205 -2.04 -11.75 -6.00
N PRO A 206 -3.21 -11.15 -6.34
CA PRO A 206 -3.64 -9.91 -5.71
C PRO A 206 -3.97 -10.14 -4.23
N PHE A 207 -3.81 -9.09 -3.42
CA PHE A 207 -4.17 -9.13 -2.00
C PHE A 207 -5.65 -9.47 -1.78
N TYR A 208 -6.52 -9.00 -2.66
CA TYR A 208 -7.96 -9.18 -2.53
C TYR A 208 -8.66 -9.17 -3.89
N VAL A 209 -9.59 -10.10 -4.06
CA VAL A 209 -10.54 -10.14 -5.19
C VAL A 209 -11.93 -10.17 -4.59
N GLY A 210 -12.76 -9.18 -4.93
CA GLY A 210 -14.12 -9.08 -4.42
C GLY A 210 -15.12 -8.73 -5.51
N ALA A 211 -16.36 -9.16 -5.32
CA ALA A 211 -17.43 -8.88 -6.27
C ALA A 211 -18.72 -8.52 -5.55
N LEU A 212 -19.33 -7.41 -5.94
CA LEU A 212 -20.63 -6.98 -5.42
C LEU A 212 -21.72 -7.96 -5.89
N GLY A 213 -22.64 -8.34 -5.02
CA GLY A 213 -23.82 -9.07 -5.44
C GLY A 213 -24.63 -9.66 -4.30
N SER A 214 -25.91 -9.89 -4.55
CA SER A 214 -26.74 -10.69 -3.65
C SER A 214 -26.25 -12.14 -3.62
N ARG A 215 -26.67 -12.91 -2.60
CA ARG A 215 -26.42 -14.36 -2.54
C ARG A 215 -26.82 -15.10 -3.82
N GLN A 216 -27.88 -14.65 -4.50
CA GLN A 216 -28.32 -15.26 -5.75
C GLN A 216 -27.38 -14.91 -6.91
N ASN A 217 -26.99 -13.64 -7.05
CA ASN A 217 -26.05 -13.22 -8.09
C ASN A 217 -24.68 -13.87 -7.91
N HIS A 218 -24.26 -14.02 -6.66
CA HIS A 218 -23.06 -14.76 -6.28
C HIS A 218 -23.10 -16.21 -6.75
N ARG A 219 -24.16 -16.97 -6.44
CA ARG A 219 -24.30 -18.36 -6.93
C ARG A 219 -24.25 -18.43 -8.46
N ARG A 220 -25.01 -17.57 -9.14
CA ARG A 220 -24.98 -17.52 -10.61
C ARG A 220 -23.60 -17.19 -11.16
N ARG A 221 -22.81 -16.38 -10.44
CA ARG A 221 -21.42 -16.08 -10.82
C ARG A 221 -20.55 -17.31 -10.67
N CYS A 222 -20.64 -18.02 -9.54
CA CYS A 222 -19.96 -19.29 -9.34
C CYS A 222 -20.30 -20.30 -10.45
N ASP A 223 -21.59 -20.48 -10.75
CA ASP A 223 -22.05 -21.40 -11.80
C ASP A 223 -21.40 -21.06 -13.16
N ARG A 224 -21.40 -19.77 -13.56
CA ARG A 224 -20.77 -19.32 -14.81
C ARG A 224 -19.25 -19.47 -14.81
N SER A 225 -18.59 -19.25 -13.67
CA SER A 225 -17.14 -19.43 -13.53
C SER A 225 -16.76 -20.90 -13.63
N GLU A 226 -17.55 -21.81 -13.05
CA GLU A 226 -17.37 -23.27 -13.18
C GLU A 226 -17.59 -23.77 -14.61
N GLU A 227 -18.56 -23.21 -15.35
CA GLU A 227 -18.74 -23.53 -16.78
C GLU A 227 -17.55 -23.08 -17.64
N ARG A 228 -16.86 -22.00 -17.23
CA ARG A 228 -15.70 -21.45 -17.94
C ARG A 228 -14.36 -22.07 -17.51
N PHE A 229 -14.30 -22.76 -16.36
CA PHE A 229 -13.08 -23.37 -15.81
C PHE A 229 -13.30 -24.81 -15.33
N SER A 230 -12.39 -25.73 -15.72
CA SER A 230 -12.28 -27.02 -15.03
C SER A 230 -11.86 -26.80 -13.58
N ARG A 231 -12.65 -27.29 -12.61
CA ARG A 231 -12.50 -27.12 -11.16
C ARG A 231 -11.03 -27.00 -10.68
N ASN A 232 -10.61 -25.78 -10.34
CA ASN A 232 -9.41 -25.52 -9.54
C ASN A 232 -9.82 -24.90 -8.19
N ALA A 233 -8.95 -25.00 -7.19
CA ALA A 233 -9.18 -24.49 -5.83
C ALA A 233 -9.39 -22.95 -5.75
N GLU A 234 -9.08 -22.21 -6.82
CA GLU A 234 -9.24 -20.76 -6.92
C GLU A 234 -10.69 -20.31 -7.11
N THR A 235 -11.57 -21.16 -7.63
CA THR A 235 -13.01 -20.85 -7.79
C THR A 235 -13.68 -20.60 -6.44
N ASP A 236 -13.17 -21.20 -5.35
CA ASP A 236 -13.68 -21.00 -3.98
C ASP A 236 -13.50 -19.56 -3.46
N ILE A 237 -12.54 -18.78 -3.98
CA ILE A 237 -12.30 -17.39 -3.54
C ILE A 237 -13.40 -16.46 -4.07
N VAL A 238 -13.85 -16.66 -5.31
CA VAL A 238 -15.00 -15.94 -5.88
C VAL A 238 -16.33 -16.43 -5.29
N CYS A 239 -16.34 -17.60 -4.64
CA CYS A 239 -17.53 -18.26 -4.11
C CYS A 239 -17.71 -18.18 -2.59
N ARG A 240 -16.82 -17.49 -1.86
CA ARG A 240 -16.99 -17.17 -0.43
C ARG A 240 -17.70 -15.85 -0.17
#